data_AF-A0A939W664-F1
#
_entry.id   AF-A0A939W664-F1
#
_cell.length_a   1.000
_cell.length_b   1.000
_cell.length_c   1.000
_cell.angle_alpha   90.00
_cell.angle_beta   90.00
_cell.angle_gamma   90.00
#
_symmetry.space_group_name_H-M   'P 1'
#
loop_
_entity.id
_entity.type
_entity.pdbx_description
1 polymer ?
#
loop_
_entity_poly.entity_id
_entity_poly.type
_entity_poly.pdbx_seq_one_letter_code
_entity_poly.pdbx_strand_id
1 'polypeptide(L)'
;MIYVLIVISVCVLFYVLKGYRNSRLMDRCTGTVTGHYLYSEWKGKISGSRVVEGCWNPVCEYSVDNIVYMVELEVLAPNDRFEVDAVEVKYLPSDPGVCFVDGTRGKLLSTHRNTEG
;
A
#
# COMPACT_ATOMS: atom_id res chain seq x y z
N MET A 1 -13.17 -38.44 0.81
CA MET A 1 -13.87 -37.28 0.17
C MET A 1 -14.32 -36.23 1.18
N ILE A 2 -14.91 -36.59 2.33
CA ILE A 2 -15.33 -35.63 3.38
C ILE A 2 -14.17 -34.75 3.89
N TYR A 3 -12.98 -35.29 4.10
CA TYR A 3 -11.81 -34.52 4.54
C TYR A 3 -11.39 -33.44 3.52
N VAL A 4 -11.54 -33.71 2.22
CA VAL A 4 -11.22 -32.74 1.15
C VAL A 4 -12.19 -31.56 1.18
N LEU A 5 -13.48 -31.82 1.40
CA LEU A 5 -14.49 -30.77 1.54
C LEU A 5 -14.26 -29.88 2.76
N ILE A 6 -13.81 -30.47 3.88
CA ILE A 6 -13.47 -29.72 5.10
C ILE A 6 -12.26 -28.79 4.86
N VAL A 7 -11.23 -29.26 4.15
CA VAL A 7 -10.06 -28.42 3.85
C VAL A 7 -10.46 -27.24 2.95
N ILE A 8 -11.27 -27.49 1.92
CA ILE A 8 -11.74 -26.44 1.02
C ILE A 8 -12.59 -25.41 1.78
N SER A 9 -13.51 -25.86 2.65
CA SER A 9 -14.38 -24.94 3.40
C SER A 9 -13.58 -24.06 4.36
N VAL A 10 -12.57 -24.60 5.04
CA VAL A 10 -11.68 -23.83 5.92
C VAL A 10 -10.84 -22.82 5.13
N CYS A 11 -10.31 -23.20 3.96
CA CYS A 11 -9.59 -22.28 3.09
C CYS A 11 -10.48 -21.12 2.64
N VAL A 12 -11.70 -21.40 2.16
CA VAL A 12 -12.66 -20.36 1.77
C VAL A 12 -12.99 -19.44 2.94
N LEU A 13 -13.25 -19.99 4.12
CA LEU A 13 -13.53 -19.19 5.32
C LEU A 13 -12.36 -18.27 5.68
N PHE A 14 -11.12 -18.78 5.58
CA PHE A 14 -9.91 -18.01 5.83
C PHE A 14 -9.77 -16.83 4.86
N TYR A 15 -10.01 -17.05 3.56
CA TYR A 15 -9.98 -15.98 2.56
C TYR A 15 -11.07 -14.92 2.79
N VAL A 16 -12.28 -15.35 3.14
CA VAL A 16 -13.40 -14.44 3.47
C VAL A 16 -13.07 -13.60 4.72
N LEU A 17 -12.54 -14.22 5.78
CA LEU A 17 -12.13 -13.52 7.00
C LEU A 17 -11.00 -12.53 6.74
N LYS A 18 -10.02 -12.89 5.90
CA LYS A 18 -8.93 -12.00 5.48
C LYS A 18 -9.47 -10.78 4.72
N GLY A 19 -10.37 -11.00 3.76
CA GLY A 19 -11.03 -9.93 3.01
C GLY A 19 -11.84 -8.98 3.90
N TYR A 20 -12.65 -9.52 4.81
CA TYR A 20 -13.44 -8.71 5.74
C TYR A 20 -12.59 -7.82 6.65
N ARG A 21 -11.45 -8.34 7.14
CA ARG A 21 -10.50 -7.55 7.93
C ARG A 21 -9.87 -6.42 7.11
N ASN A 22 -9.52 -6.66 5.85
CA ASN A 22 -9.00 -5.63 4.97
C ASN A 22 -10.02 -4.51 4.73
N SER A 23 -11.28 -4.83 4.40
CA SER A 23 -12.31 -3.79 4.23
C SER A 23 -12.54 -2.94 5.47
N ARG A 24 -12.59 -3.54 6.67
CA ARG A 24 -12.72 -2.76 7.90
C ARG A 24 -11.51 -1.87 8.22
N LEU A 25 -10.32 -2.26 7.79
CA LEU A 25 -9.14 -1.41 7.91
C LEU A 25 -9.25 -0.24 6.93
N MET A 26 -9.67 -0.48 5.68
CA MET A 26 -9.94 0.57 4.69
C MET A 26 -10.90 1.65 5.22
N ASP A 27 -11.99 1.24 5.86
CA ASP A 27 -12.98 2.19 6.42
C ASP A 27 -12.40 3.13 7.48
N ARG A 28 -11.25 2.76 8.09
CA ARG A 28 -10.56 3.58 9.09
C ARG A 28 -9.43 4.44 8.50
N CYS A 29 -9.03 4.19 7.26
CA CYS A 29 -7.99 4.94 6.57
C CYS A 29 -8.56 6.27 6.03
N THR A 30 -8.77 7.25 6.90
CA THR A 30 -9.39 8.54 6.53
C THR A 30 -8.40 9.67 6.29
N GLY A 31 -7.15 9.53 6.75
CA GLY A 31 -6.10 10.51 6.51
C GLY A 31 -5.67 10.48 5.05
N THR A 32 -5.41 11.64 4.45
CA THR A 32 -4.92 11.76 3.07
C THR A 32 -3.69 12.65 3.06
N VAL A 33 -2.64 12.22 2.36
CA VAL A 33 -1.41 12.99 2.18
C VAL A 33 -0.81 12.69 0.82
N THR A 34 -0.14 13.66 0.22
CA THR A 34 0.62 13.46 -1.00
C THR A 34 1.98 12.88 -0.66
N GLY A 35 2.30 11.74 -1.26
CA GLY A 35 3.60 11.11 -1.19
C GLY A 35 4.35 11.15 -2.52
N HIS A 36 5.59 10.66 -2.48
CA HIS A 36 6.50 10.60 -3.61
C HIS A 36 6.89 9.14 -3.87
N TYR A 37 6.94 8.75 -5.13
CA TYR A 37 7.47 7.44 -5.52
C TYR A 37 8.99 7.45 -5.48
N LEU A 38 9.59 6.40 -4.89
CA LEU A 38 11.05 6.23 -4.84
C LEU A 38 11.52 5.20 -5.87
N TYR A 39 11.11 3.94 -5.72
CA TYR A 39 11.55 2.84 -6.57
C TYR A 39 10.56 1.67 -6.52
N SER A 40 10.74 0.66 -7.37
CA SER A 40 10.04 -0.62 -7.34
C SER A 40 11.02 -1.75 -7.67
N GLU A 41 10.76 -2.97 -7.20
CA GLU A 41 11.65 -4.12 -7.44
C GLU A 41 11.77 -4.47 -8.92
N TRP A 42 10.70 -4.21 -9.69
CA TRP A 42 10.71 -4.35 -11.14
C TRP A 42 10.73 -2.97 -11.78
N LYS A 43 11.84 -2.62 -12.46
CA LYS A 43 11.96 -1.37 -13.21
C LYS A 43 10.92 -1.33 -14.32
N GLY A 44 9.73 -0.81 -14.01
CA GLY A 44 8.80 -0.30 -15.00
C GLY A 44 9.53 0.71 -15.88
N LYS A 45 9.16 0.78 -17.17
CA LYS A 45 9.71 1.82 -18.03
C LYS A 45 9.22 3.17 -17.48
N ILE A 46 10.16 4.00 -17.02
CA ILE A 46 9.86 5.41 -16.78
C ILE A 46 9.57 6.00 -18.16
N SER A 47 8.29 6.25 -18.45
CA SER A 47 7.89 7.00 -19.63
C SER A 47 8.46 8.42 -19.50
N GLY A 48 8.68 9.13 -20.61
CA GLY A 48 9.09 10.55 -20.56
C GLY A 48 8.08 11.45 -19.81
N SER A 49 6.89 10.92 -19.54
CA SER A 49 5.89 11.44 -18.61
C SER A 49 6.16 10.86 -17.22
N ARG A 50 6.12 11.66 -16.15
CA ARG A 50 6.34 11.34 -14.72
C ARG A 50 5.38 10.27 -14.14
N VAL A 51 5.20 9.17 -14.86
CA VAL A 51 4.25 8.09 -14.63
C VAL A 51 5.02 6.78 -14.79
N VAL A 52 4.94 5.93 -13.77
CA VAL A 52 5.49 4.58 -13.79
C VAL A 52 4.33 3.62 -14.05
N GLU A 53 4.44 2.83 -15.12
CA GLU A 53 3.47 1.79 -15.47
C GLU A 53 4.06 0.41 -15.18
N GLY A 54 3.20 -0.52 -14.72
CA GLY A 54 3.55 -1.93 -14.53
C GLY A 54 4.56 -2.18 -13.41
N CYS A 55 4.62 -1.31 -12.40
CA CYS A 55 5.48 -1.49 -11.23
C CYS A 55 4.89 -2.54 -10.28
N TRP A 56 5.76 -3.43 -9.81
CA TRP A 56 5.44 -4.37 -8.74
C TRP A 56 6.06 -3.87 -7.45
N ASN A 57 5.27 -3.86 -6.39
CA ASN A 57 5.67 -3.41 -5.06
C ASN A 57 6.35 -2.03 -5.06
N PRO A 58 5.67 -0.97 -5.52
CA PRO A 58 6.24 0.37 -5.50
C PRO A 58 6.47 0.83 -4.05
N VAL A 59 7.63 1.44 -3.84
CA VAL A 59 8.03 2.06 -2.58
C VAL A 59 7.76 3.55 -2.68
N CYS A 60 6.93 4.04 -1.77
CA CYS A 60 6.57 5.45 -1.66
C CYS A 60 7.05 6.03 -0.33
N GLU A 61 7.31 7.34 -0.34
CA GLU A 61 7.67 8.14 0.81
C GLU A 61 6.61 9.22 1.04
N TYR A 62 6.19 9.42 2.28
CA TYR A 62 5.28 10.51 2.65
C TYR A 62 5.57 10.98 4.07
N SER A 63 5.18 12.21 4.39
CA SER A 63 5.40 12.79 5.71
C SER A 63 4.09 13.13 6.43
N VAL A 64 3.99 12.73 7.69
CA VAL A 64 2.90 13.10 8.60
C VAL A 64 3.53 13.54 9.92
N ASP A 65 3.15 14.71 10.43
CA ASP A 65 3.59 15.23 11.73
C ASP A 65 5.12 15.18 11.96
N ASN A 66 5.91 15.60 10.96
CA ASN A 66 7.38 15.57 10.95
C ASN A 66 8.00 14.15 11.03
N ILE A 67 7.21 13.11 10.80
CA ILE A 67 7.70 11.75 10.62
C ILE A 67 7.56 11.40 9.15
N VAL A 68 8.64 10.92 8.57
CA VAL A 68 8.69 10.44 7.19
C VAL A 68 8.56 8.92 7.23
N TYR A 69 7.66 8.40 6.41
CA TYR A 69 7.33 6.99 6.31
C TYR A 69 7.71 6.49 4.92
N MET A 70 8.52 5.44 4.86
CA MET A 70 8.84 4.74 3.61
C MET A 70 8.11 3.40 3.59
N VAL A 71 7.29 3.17 2.58
CA VAL A 71 6.38 2.02 2.55
C VAL A 71 6.35 1.37 1.18
N GLU A 72 6.48 0.05 1.19
CA GLU A 72 6.27 -0.83 0.05
C GLU A 72 4.79 -1.15 -0.10
N LEU A 73 4.16 -0.75 -1.20
CA LEU A 73 2.75 -1.04 -1.49
C LEU A 73 2.59 -2.48 -1.98
N GLU A 74 1.55 -3.19 -1.53
CA GLU A 74 1.28 -4.54 -2.03
C GLU A 74 0.70 -4.46 -3.45
N VAL A 75 1.22 -5.29 -4.37
CA VAL A 75 0.92 -5.33 -5.82
C VAL A 75 -0.47 -4.79 -6.18
N LEU A 76 -0.44 -3.59 -6.75
CA LEU A 76 -1.51 -3.01 -7.53
C LEU A 76 -1.41 -3.60 -8.95
N ALA A 77 -2.55 -3.88 -9.59
CA ALA A 77 -2.67 -4.66 -10.82
C ALA A 77 -1.67 -4.23 -11.91
N PRO A 78 -1.35 -5.09 -12.90
CA PRO A 78 -0.38 -4.78 -13.97
C PRO A 78 -0.68 -3.51 -14.80
N ASN A 79 -1.86 -2.90 -14.63
CA ASN A 79 -2.29 -1.67 -15.29
C ASN A 79 -2.27 -0.43 -14.38
N ASP A 80 -1.86 -0.56 -13.11
CA ASP A 80 -1.88 0.57 -12.19
C ASP A 80 -0.75 1.56 -12.51
N ARG A 81 -1.16 2.83 -12.58
CA ARG A 81 -0.32 3.96 -12.97
C ARG A 81 0.04 4.75 -11.71
N PHE A 82 1.33 4.98 -11.50
CA PHE A 82 1.80 5.80 -10.41
C PHE A 82 2.38 7.11 -10.94
N GLU A 83 1.82 8.23 -10.51
CA GLU A 83 2.46 9.52 -10.71
C GLU A 83 3.63 9.67 -9.75
N VAL A 84 4.83 9.91 -10.28
CA VAL A 84 6.09 9.88 -9.52
C VAL A 84 6.10 10.93 -8.41
N ASP A 85 5.54 12.10 -8.70
CA ASP A 85 5.65 13.27 -7.82
C ASP A 85 4.41 13.48 -6.92
N ALA A 86 3.31 12.74 -7.15
CA ALA A 86 2.04 13.00 -6.50
C ALA A 86 1.20 11.72 -6.31
N VAL A 87 1.66 10.82 -5.44
CA VAL A 87 0.89 9.63 -5.05
C VAL A 87 -0.04 9.99 -3.90
N GLU A 88 -1.36 9.85 -4.07
CA GLU A 88 -2.30 10.01 -2.95
C GLU A 88 -2.17 8.82 -1.98
N VAL A 89 -1.67 9.07 -0.77
CA VAL A 89 -1.55 8.08 0.29
C VAL A 89 -2.69 8.26 1.28
N LYS A 90 -3.53 7.21 1.41
CA LYS A 90 -4.57 7.15 2.43
C LYS A 90 -4.05 6.43 3.66
N TYR A 91 -3.96 7.11 4.80
CA TYR A 91 -3.40 6.57 6.04
C TYR A 91 -4.42 6.55 7.18
N LEU A 92 -4.13 5.77 8.23
CA LEU A 92 -4.92 5.75 9.47
C LEU A 92 -4.34 6.82 10.42
N PRO A 93 -5.09 7.86 10.83
CA PRO A 93 -4.53 8.92 11.68
C PRO A 93 -3.97 8.44 13.01
N SER A 94 -4.51 7.35 13.59
CA SER A 94 -3.99 6.76 14.83
C SER A 94 -2.72 5.92 14.64
N ASP A 95 -2.44 5.47 13.42
CA ASP A 95 -1.24 4.71 13.07
C ASP A 95 -0.94 4.89 11.57
N PRO A 96 -0.20 5.95 11.20
CA PRO A 96 0.01 6.31 9.80
C PRO A 96 0.71 5.24 8.97
N GLY A 97 1.35 4.24 9.59
CA GLY A 97 2.04 3.14 8.90
C GLY A 97 1.16 1.96 8.49
N VAL A 98 -0.17 2.03 8.64
CA VAL A 98 -1.07 0.88 8.47
C VAL A 98 -1.89 0.88 7.18
N CYS A 99 -2.09 2.03 6.56
CA CYS A 99 -3.04 2.21 5.46
C CYS A 99 -2.34 2.86 4.28
N PHE A 100 -2.61 2.35 3.07
CA PHE A 100 -1.96 2.84 1.86
C PHE A 100 -2.90 2.84 0.64
N VAL A 101 -2.37 3.34 -0.49
CA VAL A 101 -3.02 3.53 -1.80
C VAL A 101 -4.04 2.44 -2.12
N ASP A 102 -5.25 2.85 -2.52
CA ASP A 102 -6.44 2.02 -2.73
C ASP A 102 -6.92 1.19 -1.53
N GLY A 103 -6.46 1.54 -0.32
CA GLY A 103 -6.86 0.93 0.95
C GLY A 103 -6.12 -0.38 1.26
N THR A 104 -5.12 -0.75 0.47
CA THR A 104 -4.34 -1.97 0.70
C THR A 104 -3.31 -1.73 1.80
N ARG A 105 -3.04 -2.75 2.62
CA ARG A 105 -2.00 -2.68 3.65
C ARG A 105 -0.63 -2.92 3.01
N GLY A 106 0.04 -1.85 2.61
CA GLY A 106 1.48 -1.84 2.38
C GLY A 106 2.32 -2.22 3.60
N LYS A 107 3.59 -2.48 3.36
CA LYS A 107 4.60 -2.89 4.33
C LYS A 107 5.51 -1.69 4.64
N LEU A 108 5.45 -1.25 5.89
CA LEU A 108 6.35 -0.23 6.42
C LEU A 108 7.81 -0.72 6.36
N LEU A 109 8.66 0.00 5.63
CA LEU A 109 10.08 -0.30 5.50
C LEU A 109 10.92 0.45 6.52
N SER A 110 10.65 1.74 6.69
CA SER A 110 11.37 2.58 7.65
C SER A 110 10.56 3.81 8.06
N THR A 111 10.93 4.40 9.19
CA THR A 111 10.48 5.72 9.61
C THR A 111 11.66 6.54 10.10
N HIS A 112 11.64 7.85 9.84
CA HIS A 112 12.61 8.77 10.39
C HIS A 112 11.96 10.11 10.70
N ARG A 113 12.51 10.88 11.65
CA ARG A 113 12.04 12.25 11.90
C ARG A 113 12.66 13.17 10.87
N ASN A 114 11.84 14.02 10.27
CA ASN A 114 12.34 15.12 9.48
C ASN A 114 13.00 16.13 10.45
N THR A 115 14.32 16.25 10.38
CA THR A 115 15.10 17.22 11.16
C THR A 115 15.25 18.57 10.46
N GLU A 116 14.61 18.76 9.30
CA GLU A 116 14.55 20.05 8.62
C GLU A 116 13.35 20.86 9.15
N GLY A 117 13.56 21.57 10.26
CA GLY A 117 12.63 22.54 10.84
C GLY A 117 13.38 23.80 11.27
#